data_AF-A0A951TPS8-F1
#
_entry.id   AF-A0A951TPS8-F1
#
_cell.length_a   1.000
_cell.length_b   1.000
_cell.length_c   1.000
_cell.angle_alpha   90.00
_cell.angle_beta   90.00
_cell.angle_gamma   90.00
#
_symmetry.space_group_name_H-M   'P 1'
#
loop_
_entity.id
_entity.type
_entity.pdbx_description
1 polymer ?
#
loop_
_entity_poly.entity_id
_entity_poly.type
_entity_poly.pdbx_seq_one_letter_code
_entity_poly.pdbx_strand_id
1 'polypeptide(L)'
;MKKFNWIFISIVFSSFSWGQSVFPFSDNLQYFKSFHEGMSIQLDYLPPIDYKYSENIIAYIDNKSDLFVFDGKSKQKLSGFVNDYAIGRNIVAWNAGPILAVWDQGTKKSLTNFARKYVVTDSLVVFDDERDNAIRVYYNGGIYDLYYSIGRPVFPQYIGSNTVSFVGNGDINYVFIAGKIIEVGSMNANTKFSAGGNLLVFNDSFNQTFSVAFKSEVMDVEKMPAIDYKAGYDMFVYTDINYNLKGYIDGEIVELSSNASFYEVFRNMVVWGENGSFFTYKNGRRYEIANYIPEEFKLRDGIVAFRNLNRGISVFHNETVELVSNLIDAPFEVNGNTVQVRVTRGNYQYFKNGYRYED
;
A
#
# COMPACT_ATOMS: atom_id res chain seq x y z
N MET A 1 42.08 -4.68 42.29
CA MET A 1 41.53 -4.50 40.92
C MET A 1 40.01 -4.45 41.02
N LYS A 2 39.42 -3.25 40.88
CA LYS A 2 37.96 -3.05 40.96
C LYS A 2 37.36 -3.33 39.58
N LYS A 3 36.48 -4.33 39.48
CA LYS A 3 35.73 -4.63 38.24
C LYS A 3 34.56 -3.65 38.14
N PHE A 4 34.56 -2.85 37.08
CA PHE A 4 33.50 -1.89 36.77
C PHE A 4 32.57 -2.55 35.74
N ASN A 5 31.40 -3.01 36.19
CA ASN A 5 30.37 -3.56 35.31
C ASN A 5 29.60 -2.42 34.66
N TRP A 6 29.81 -2.22 33.35
CA TRP A 6 28.92 -1.39 32.54
C TRP A 6 27.71 -2.23 32.12
N ILE A 7 26.55 -1.94 32.71
CA ILE A 7 25.26 -2.43 32.21
C ILE A 7 24.86 -1.51 31.05
N PHE A 8 24.91 -2.04 29.83
CA PHE A 8 24.41 -1.37 28.64
C PHE A 8 22.89 -1.61 28.59
N ILE A 9 22.11 -0.62 29.02
CA ILE A 9 20.65 -0.63 28.83
C ILE A 9 20.39 -0.29 27.36
N SER A 10 20.07 -1.30 26.56
CA SER A 10 19.52 -1.11 25.23
C SER A 10 18.07 -0.67 25.38
N ILE A 11 17.80 0.63 25.18
CA ILE A 11 16.44 1.15 25.05
C ILE A 11 15.96 0.74 23.66
N VAL A 12 15.15 -0.32 23.61
CA VAL A 12 14.32 -0.63 22.44
C VAL A 12 13.22 0.41 22.38
N PHE A 13 13.45 1.49 21.65
CA PHE A 13 12.37 2.36 21.19
C PHE A 13 11.56 1.54 20.17
N SER A 14 10.45 0.95 20.62
CA SER A 14 9.38 0.55 19.71
C SER A 14 8.82 1.82 19.10
N SER A 15 9.29 2.14 17.89
CA SER A 15 8.72 3.17 17.04
C SER A 15 7.31 2.76 16.66
N PHE A 16 6.34 2.98 17.54
CA PHE A 16 4.96 3.13 17.10
C PHE A 16 4.93 4.39 16.24
N SER A 17 5.12 4.21 14.93
CA SER A 17 4.79 5.25 13.95
C SER A 17 3.27 5.41 14.00
N TRP A 18 2.78 6.36 14.79
CA TRP A 18 1.37 6.71 14.82
C TRP A 18 1.07 7.39 13.49
N GLY A 19 0.66 6.58 12.51
CA GLY A 19 0.20 7.08 11.23
C GLY A 19 -0.99 8.00 11.44
N GLN A 20 -0.80 9.29 11.19
CA GLN A 20 -1.87 10.27 11.14
C GLN A 20 -2.84 9.89 10.04
N SER A 21 -3.98 9.33 10.41
CA SER A 21 -4.97 8.84 9.44
C SER A 21 -6.03 9.92 9.17
N VAL A 22 -6.15 10.35 7.92
CA VAL A 22 -7.24 11.22 7.43
C VAL A 22 -8.37 10.39 6.83
N PHE A 23 -9.61 10.82 6.98
CA PHE A 23 -10.76 10.06 6.45
C PHE A 23 -11.81 11.01 5.87
N PRO A 24 -11.93 11.13 4.53
CA PRO A 24 -12.87 12.05 3.93
C PRO A 24 -14.32 11.57 4.12
N PHE A 25 -15.23 12.50 4.37
CA PHE A 25 -16.66 12.23 4.39
C PHE A 25 -17.47 13.49 4.03
N SER A 26 -18.76 13.29 3.75
CA SER A 26 -19.71 14.38 3.60
C SER A 26 -20.75 14.30 4.69
N ASP A 27 -21.00 15.41 5.38
CA ASP A 27 -21.99 15.46 6.44
C ASP A 27 -23.43 15.62 5.89
N ASN A 28 -24.39 15.80 6.79
CA ASN A 28 -25.80 16.00 6.46
C ASN A 28 -26.07 17.27 5.61
N LEU A 29 -25.19 18.28 5.70
CA LEU A 29 -25.25 19.51 4.90
C LEU A 29 -24.46 19.40 3.59
N GLN A 30 -23.89 18.22 3.32
CA GLN A 30 -22.99 17.95 2.20
C GLN A 30 -21.69 18.77 2.22
N TYR A 31 -21.27 19.23 3.39
CA TYR A 31 -19.95 19.84 3.56
C TYR A 31 -18.89 18.74 3.51
N PHE A 32 -17.80 19.02 2.81
CA PHE A 32 -16.70 18.09 2.68
C PHE A 32 -15.79 18.21 3.89
N LYS A 33 -15.69 17.12 4.65
CA LYS A 33 -14.97 17.05 5.92
C LYS A 33 -13.95 15.92 5.90
N SER A 34 -13.02 15.97 6.83
CA SER A 34 -12.07 14.90 7.14
C SER A 34 -12.14 14.58 8.62
N PHE A 35 -12.29 13.31 8.95
CA PHE A 35 -12.04 12.83 10.30
C PHE A 35 -10.53 12.64 10.47
N HIS A 36 -9.96 13.27 11.48
CA HIS A 36 -8.54 13.26 11.79
C HIS A 36 -8.33 13.25 13.31
N GLU A 37 -7.67 12.21 13.82
CA GLU A 37 -7.34 12.02 15.24
C GLU A 37 -8.51 12.31 16.23
N GLY A 38 -9.72 11.81 15.92
CA GLY A 38 -10.89 11.97 16.80
C GLY A 38 -11.64 13.30 16.64
N MET A 39 -11.21 14.13 15.68
CA MET A 39 -11.86 15.42 15.39
C MET A 39 -12.24 15.50 13.91
N SER A 40 -13.36 16.18 13.65
CA SER A 40 -13.77 16.51 12.29
C SER A 40 -13.28 17.89 11.86
N ILE A 41 -12.54 17.93 10.76
CA ILE A 41 -12.02 19.14 10.13
C ILE A 41 -12.81 19.40 8.84
N GLN A 42 -13.33 20.60 8.68
CA GLN A 42 -13.98 20.99 7.44
C GLN A 42 -12.96 21.36 6.37
N LEU A 43 -13.04 20.71 5.21
CA LEU A 43 -12.16 20.93 4.06
C LEU A 43 -12.78 21.90 3.06
N ASP A 44 -14.08 21.76 2.81
CA ASP A 44 -14.83 22.65 1.92
C ASP A 44 -16.31 22.75 2.31
N TYR A 45 -16.95 23.87 1.93
CA TYR A 45 -18.38 24.14 2.17
C TYR A 45 -19.27 23.57 1.07
N LEU A 46 -18.69 23.00 0.01
CA LEU A 46 -19.39 22.38 -1.09
C LEU A 46 -18.83 20.98 -1.35
N PRO A 47 -19.62 20.06 -1.90
CA PRO A 47 -19.12 18.77 -2.33
C PRO A 47 -18.00 18.93 -3.38
N PRO A 48 -16.90 18.16 -3.28
CA PRO A 48 -15.89 18.13 -4.33
C PRO A 48 -16.46 17.49 -5.60
N ILE A 49 -15.91 17.88 -6.75
CA ILE A 49 -16.20 17.23 -8.04
C ILE A 49 -15.65 15.80 -8.04
N ASP A 50 -14.44 15.63 -7.51
CA ASP A 50 -13.77 14.34 -7.36
C ASP A 50 -12.83 14.39 -6.16
N TYR A 51 -12.61 13.24 -5.51
CA TYR A 51 -11.61 13.11 -4.45
C TYR A 51 -11.00 11.71 -4.39
N LYS A 52 -9.71 11.66 -4.06
CA LYS A 52 -8.95 10.45 -3.77
C LYS A 52 -8.24 10.63 -2.44
N TYR A 53 -8.09 9.56 -1.68
CA TYR A 53 -7.43 9.64 -0.37
C TYR A 53 -6.56 8.42 -0.09
N SER A 54 -5.51 8.66 0.67
CA SER A 54 -4.65 7.64 1.28
C SER A 54 -4.78 7.75 2.79
N GLU A 55 -3.95 7.02 3.52
CA GLU A 55 -3.87 7.13 4.98
C GLU A 55 -3.50 8.55 5.42
N ASN A 56 -2.62 9.24 4.69
CA ASN A 56 -2.04 10.50 5.18
C ASN A 56 -2.56 11.74 4.45
N ILE A 57 -3.13 11.58 3.25
CA ILE A 57 -3.54 12.72 2.43
C ILE A 57 -4.93 12.54 1.82
N ILE A 58 -5.62 13.66 1.62
CA ILE A 58 -6.83 13.77 0.79
C ILE A 58 -6.51 14.73 -0.35
N ALA A 59 -6.62 14.28 -1.59
CA ALA A 59 -6.56 15.14 -2.77
C ALA A 59 -7.97 15.24 -3.37
N TYR A 60 -8.38 16.45 -3.73
CA TYR A 60 -9.72 16.67 -4.28
C TYR A 60 -9.77 17.85 -5.24
N ILE A 61 -10.72 17.76 -6.17
CA ILE A 61 -11.07 18.84 -7.09
C ILE A 61 -12.28 19.56 -6.51
N ASP A 62 -12.12 20.85 -6.21
CA ASP A 62 -13.22 21.66 -5.67
C ASP A 62 -14.27 21.99 -6.75
N ASN A 63 -15.33 22.68 -6.36
CA ASN A 63 -16.40 23.08 -7.28
C ASN A 63 -15.97 24.13 -8.32
N LYS A 64 -14.76 24.69 -8.22
CA LYS A 64 -14.15 25.63 -9.17
C LYS A 64 -13.12 24.95 -10.08
N SER A 65 -13.02 23.62 -10.03
CA SER A 65 -12.05 22.84 -10.80
C SER A 65 -10.58 23.10 -10.40
N ASP A 66 -10.35 23.52 -9.16
CA ASP A 66 -9.03 23.63 -8.56
C ASP A 66 -8.68 22.33 -7.80
N LEU A 67 -7.46 21.81 -8.04
CA LEU A 67 -6.92 20.66 -7.31
C LEU A 67 -6.30 21.12 -5.99
N PHE A 68 -6.77 20.52 -4.89
CA PHE A 68 -6.25 20.70 -3.55
C PHE A 68 -5.67 19.41 -2.98
N VAL A 69 -4.77 19.56 -2.01
CA VAL A 69 -4.33 18.49 -1.11
C VAL A 69 -4.50 18.94 0.34
N PHE A 70 -4.93 18.01 1.20
CA PHE A 70 -4.94 18.14 2.63
C PHE A 70 -4.07 17.02 3.23
N ASP A 71 -3.06 17.39 4.01
CA ASP A 71 -2.04 16.47 4.55
C ASP A 71 -2.27 16.07 6.02
N GLY A 72 -3.49 16.27 6.51
CA GLY A 72 -3.84 16.11 7.93
C GLY A 72 -3.62 17.38 8.76
N LYS A 73 -2.80 18.33 8.28
CA LYS A 73 -2.48 19.56 9.01
C LYS A 73 -2.94 20.82 8.28
N SER A 74 -2.72 20.86 6.97
CA SER A 74 -2.95 22.06 6.15
C SER A 74 -3.56 21.69 4.80
N LYS A 75 -4.44 22.58 4.31
CA LYS A 75 -5.00 22.54 2.96
C LYS A 75 -4.15 23.41 2.05
N GLN A 76 -3.69 22.87 0.92
CA GLN A 76 -2.89 23.57 -0.08
C GLN A 76 -3.51 23.44 -1.47
N LYS A 77 -3.58 24.54 -2.22
CA LYS A 77 -3.91 24.52 -3.65
C LYS A 77 -2.70 24.04 -4.47
N LEU A 78 -2.88 22.99 -5.25
CA LEU A 78 -1.83 22.42 -6.10
C LEU A 78 -1.80 23.08 -7.48
N SER A 79 -2.93 23.04 -8.19
CA SER A 79 -3.09 23.57 -9.54
C SER A 79 -4.55 23.97 -9.80
N GLY A 80 -4.77 24.87 -10.75
CA GLY A 80 -6.08 25.00 -11.40
C GLY A 80 -6.13 24.12 -12.65
N PHE A 81 -7.31 23.60 -13.00
CA PHE A 81 -7.58 22.90 -14.26
C PHE A 81 -6.60 21.75 -14.57
N VAL A 82 -6.75 20.63 -13.86
CA VAL A 82 -6.01 19.39 -14.11
C VAL A 82 -6.78 18.48 -15.06
N ASN A 83 -6.06 17.71 -15.89
CA ASN A 83 -6.65 16.66 -16.73
C ASN A 83 -7.00 15.44 -15.89
N ASP A 84 -6.04 14.98 -15.08
CA ASP A 84 -6.18 13.88 -14.14
C ASP A 84 -5.15 14.04 -13.00
N TYR A 85 -5.35 13.31 -11.91
CA TYR A 85 -4.42 13.22 -10.80
C TYR A 85 -4.46 11.82 -10.17
N ALA A 86 -3.35 11.37 -9.65
CA ALA A 86 -3.25 10.13 -8.88
C ALA A 86 -2.48 10.38 -7.59
N ILE A 87 -2.72 9.51 -6.61
CA ILE A 87 -2.18 9.68 -5.27
C ILE A 87 -1.40 8.45 -4.82
N GLY A 88 -0.37 8.72 -4.01
CA GLY A 88 0.36 7.74 -3.22
C GLY A 88 0.02 7.91 -1.74
N ARG A 89 0.91 7.41 -0.87
CA ARG A 89 0.73 7.58 0.58
C ARG A 89 0.91 9.04 0.98
N ASN A 90 1.95 9.69 0.47
CA ASN A 90 2.28 11.09 0.77
C ASN A 90 2.52 11.94 -0.49
N ILE A 91 2.06 11.46 -1.64
CA ILE A 91 2.37 12.03 -2.95
C ILE A 91 1.08 12.29 -3.72
N VAL A 92 1.01 13.43 -4.39
CA VAL A 92 -0.02 13.70 -5.42
C VAL A 92 0.71 14.00 -6.71
N ALA A 93 0.46 13.23 -7.77
CA ALA A 93 0.90 13.58 -9.11
C ALA A 93 -0.31 13.99 -9.94
N TRP A 94 -0.14 14.99 -10.80
CA TRP A 94 -1.20 15.45 -11.67
C TRP A 94 -0.62 15.92 -13.01
N ASN A 95 -1.47 15.92 -14.03
CA ASN A 95 -1.09 16.46 -15.33
C ASN A 95 -1.99 17.61 -15.78
N ALA A 96 -1.38 18.58 -16.44
CA ALA A 96 -2.04 19.69 -17.14
C ALA A 96 -1.49 19.72 -18.58
N GLY A 97 -2.26 19.19 -19.51
CA GLY A 97 -1.73 18.82 -20.83
C GLY A 97 -0.63 17.75 -20.70
N PRO A 98 0.53 17.93 -21.36
CA PRO A 98 1.68 17.01 -21.26
C PRO A 98 2.59 17.29 -20.05
N ILE A 99 2.30 18.34 -19.27
CA ILE A 99 3.08 18.68 -18.09
C ILE A 99 2.64 17.77 -16.95
N LEU A 100 3.58 16.95 -16.45
CA LEU A 100 3.41 16.14 -15.25
C LEU A 100 4.15 16.81 -14.09
N ALA A 101 3.42 17.04 -13.00
CA ALA A 101 3.95 17.59 -11.78
C ALA A 101 3.60 16.71 -10.59
N VAL A 102 4.37 16.88 -9.52
CA VAL A 102 4.24 16.15 -8.26
C VAL A 102 4.24 17.11 -7.09
N TRP A 103 3.46 16.77 -6.08
CA TRP A 103 3.53 17.29 -4.73
C TRP A 103 3.96 16.15 -3.84
N ASP A 104 5.03 16.34 -3.09
CA ASP A 104 5.61 15.36 -2.18
C ASP A 104 5.93 16.08 -0.86
N GLN A 105 5.15 15.77 0.18
CA GLN A 105 5.31 16.30 1.54
C GLN A 105 5.52 17.83 1.59
N GLY A 106 4.65 18.58 0.91
CA GLY A 106 4.68 20.05 0.89
C GLY A 106 5.48 20.66 -0.26
N THR A 107 6.31 19.88 -0.95
CA THR A 107 7.15 20.38 -2.05
C THR A 107 6.51 20.09 -3.40
N LYS A 108 6.33 21.13 -4.23
CA LYS A 108 5.87 20.98 -5.63
C LYS A 108 7.05 20.93 -6.58
N LYS A 109 7.02 20.00 -7.53
CA LYS A 109 8.07 19.83 -8.56
C LYS A 109 7.46 19.43 -9.89
N SER A 110 7.96 20.03 -10.98
CA SER A 110 7.67 19.56 -12.33
C SER A 110 8.54 18.34 -12.62
N LEU A 111 7.92 17.22 -13.06
CA LEU A 111 8.65 16.00 -13.41
C LEU A 111 9.09 16.01 -14.87
N THR A 112 8.17 16.33 -15.77
CA THR A 112 8.45 16.50 -17.20
C THR A 112 7.36 17.36 -17.86
N ASN A 113 7.68 17.92 -19.03
CA ASN A 113 6.74 18.64 -19.88
C ASN A 113 6.21 17.76 -21.04
N PHE A 114 6.59 16.48 -21.07
CA PHE A 114 6.33 15.55 -22.17
C PHE A 114 5.82 14.20 -21.66
N ALA A 115 5.03 14.21 -20.58
CA ALA A 115 4.40 13.01 -20.06
C ALA A 115 3.17 12.64 -20.88
N ARG A 116 3.04 11.36 -21.18
CA ARG A 116 1.84 10.79 -21.79
C ARG A 116 1.12 9.85 -20.83
N LYS A 117 1.86 9.04 -20.08
CA LYS A 117 1.34 8.07 -19.11
C LYS A 117 2.14 8.16 -17.82
N TYR A 118 1.44 8.09 -16.70
CA TYR A 118 2.04 7.94 -15.39
C TYR A 118 1.22 7.01 -14.49
N VAL A 119 1.88 6.46 -13.49
CA VAL A 119 1.27 5.68 -12.40
C VAL A 119 1.88 6.16 -11.10
N VAL A 120 1.04 6.34 -10.07
CA VAL A 120 1.46 6.69 -8.73
C VAL A 120 1.22 5.49 -7.81
N THR A 121 2.21 5.17 -6.97
CA THR A 121 2.09 4.19 -5.90
C THR A 121 2.40 4.86 -4.56
N ASP A 122 2.58 4.11 -3.47
CA ASP A 122 2.77 4.71 -2.14
C ASP A 122 3.88 5.76 -2.09
N SER A 123 4.97 5.56 -2.84
CA SER A 123 6.13 6.47 -2.86
C SER A 123 6.72 6.77 -4.24
N LEU A 124 6.16 6.22 -5.32
CA LEU A 124 6.68 6.41 -6.67
C LEU A 124 5.73 7.21 -7.55
N VAL A 125 6.31 7.95 -8.49
CA VAL A 125 5.63 8.31 -9.74
C VAL A 125 6.44 7.70 -10.89
N VAL A 126 5.91 6.66 -11.53
CA VAL A 126 6.49 6.07 -12.74
C VAL A 126 5.86 6.77 -13.94
N PHE A 127 6.66 7.28 -14.86
CA PHE A 127 6.15 8.02 -16.01
C PHE A 127 7.00 7.79 -17.25
N ASP A 128 6.38 7.95 -18.42
CA ASP A 128 7.11 8.06 -19.68
C ASP A 128 7.47 9.52 -19.96
N ASP A 129 8.60 9.72 -20.65
CA ASP A 129 9.02 11.01 -21.17
C ASP A 129 9.20 10.89 -22.68
N GLU A 130 8.27 11.50 -23.44
CA GLU A 130 8.25 11.40 -24.90
C GLU A 130 9.38 12.17 -25.58
N ARG A 131 10.02 13.12 -24.89
CA ARG A 131 11.15 13.85 -25.47
C ARG A 131 12.38 12.95 -25.58
N ASP A 132 12.64 12.18 -24.53
CA ASP A 132 13.83 11.34 -24.42
C ASP A 132 13.53 9.85 -24.75
N ASN A 133 12.27 9.51 -25.02
CA ASN A 133 11.77 8.13 -25.15
C ASN A 133 12.22 7.24 -23.98
N ALA A 134 12.05 7.74 -22.76
CA ALA A 134 12.51 7.09 -21.55
C ALA A 134 11.35 6.70 -20.63
N ILE A 135 11.53 5.63 -19.85
CA ILE A 135 10.75 5.40 -18.63
C ILE A 135 11.56 5.91 -17.45
N ARG A 136 10.93 6.74 -16.65
CA ARG A 136 11.52 7.35 -15.45
C ARG A 136 10.69 7.04 -14.22
N VAL A 137 11.34 7.11 -13.07
CA VAL A 137 10.69 7.05 -11.77
C VAL A 137 11.10 8.23 -10.90
N TYR A 138 10.13 8.94 -10.37
CA TYR A 138 10.33 9.88 -9.28
C TYR A 138 10.28 9.11 -7.96
N TYR A 139 11.31 9.27 -7.13
CA TYR A 139 11.40 8.69 -5.80
C TYR A 139 12.23 9.60 -4.89
N ASN A 140 11.69 9.93 -3.71
CA ASN A 140 12.39 10.69 -2.67
C ASN A 140 13.07 11.98 -3.18
N GLY A 141 12.35 12.79 -3.95
CA GLY A 141 12.87 14.03 -4.54
C GLY A 141 13.72 13.87 -5.81
N GLY A 142 14.26 12.67 -6.06
CA GLY A 142 15.06 12.33 -7.23
C GLY A 142 14.22 11.85 -8.43
N ILE A 143 14.78 11.97 -9.63
CA ILE A 143 14.27 11.33 -10.85
C ILE A 143 15.34 10.34 -11.31
N TYR A 144 14.94 9.10 -11.54
CA TYR A 144 15.82 8.01 -11.96
C TYR A 144 15.36 7.51 -13.33
N ASP A 145 16.30 7.38 -14.26
CA ASP A 145 16.06 6.76 -15.55
C ASP A 145 16.06 5.24 -15.38
N LEU A 146 14.96 4.58 -15.77
CA LEU A 146 14.92 3.12 -15.78
C LEU A 146 15.56 2.59 -17.07
N TYR A 147 15.08 3.07 -18.22
CA TYR A 147 15.69 2.77 -19.51
C TYR A 147 15.26 3.77 -20.60
N TYR A 148 16.02 3.78 -21.68
CA TYR A 148 15.79 4.56 -22.90
C TYR A 148 15.43 3.62 -24.06
N SER A 149 14.52 4.03 -24.93
CA SER A 149 14.12 3.28 -26.12
C SER A 149 14.37 4.07 -27.40
N ILE A 150 14.74 3.38 -28.48
CA ILE A 150 14.79 3.96 -29.83
C ILE A 150 13.36 4.24 -30.34
N GLY A 151 12.42 3.37 -29.95
CA GLY A 151 11.01 3.49 -30.28
C GLY A 151 10.18 3.97 -29.09
N ARG A 152 8.88 3.68 -29.14
CA ARG A 152 8.01 3.94 -28.00
C ARG A 152 8.39 3.02 -26.83
N PRO A 153 8.72 3.55 -25.64
CA PRO A 153 9.03 2.69 -24.50
C PRO A 153 7.79 1.91 -24.05
N VAL A 154 8.02 0.66 -23.63
CA VAL A 154 7.01 -0.20 -23.01
C VAL A 154 6.86 0.17 -21.54
N PHE A 155 5.68 0.63 -21.16
CA PHE A 155 5.41 1.03 -19.79
C PHE A 155 5.45 -0.20 -18.85
N PRO A 156 6.14 -0.14 -17.69
CA PRO A 156 6.21 -1.25 -16.74
C PRO A 156 4.85 -1.79 -16.32
N GLN A 157 4.73 -3.11 -16.19
CA GLN A 157 3.47 -3.76 -15.77
C GLN A 157 3.43 -4.06 -14.26
N TYR A 158 4.58 -4.34 -13.65
CA TYR A 158 4.67 -4.75 -12.24
C TYR A 158 5.27 -3.60 -11.43
N ILE A 159 4.38 -2.82 -10.79
CA ILE A 159 4.71 -1.62 -10.03
C ILE A 159 4.16 -1.79 -8.61
N GLY A 160 5.05 -1.86 -7.64
CA GLY A 160 4.75 -1.92 -6.21
C GLY A 160 4.89 -0.56 -5.53
N SER A 161 4.92 -0.54 -4.20
CA SER A 161 4.92 0.70 -3.41
C SER A 161 6.19 1.54 -3.55
N ASN A 162 7.34 0.90 -3.70
CA ASN A 162 8.62 1.54 -4.05
C ASN A 162 9.51 0.64 -4.92
N THR A 163 8.87 -0.31 -5.61
CA THR A 163 9.51 -1.30 -6.48
C THR A 163 8.91 -1.21 -7.89
N VAL A 164 9.75 -1.28 -8.93
CA VAL A 164 9.31 -1.36 -10.33
C VAL A 164 10.12 -2.43 -11.06
N SER A 165 9.46 -3.45 -11.61
CA SER A 165 10.11 -4.37 -12.56
C SER A 165 9.96 -3.84 -13.98
N PHE A 166 11.06 -3.86 -14.74
CA PHE A 166 11.11 -3.38 -16.11
C PHE A 166 12.08 -4.19 -16.96
N VAL A 167 11.85 -4.20 -18.26
CA VAL A 167 12.76 -4.81 -19.23
C VAL A 167 13.63 -3.72 -19.83
N GLY A 168 14.95 -3.86 -19.69
CA GLY A 168 15.93 -2.95 -20.25
C GLY A 168 16.33 -3.33 -21.67
N ASN A 169 17.45 -2.76 -22.13
CA ASN A 169 18.00 -3.11 -23.43
C ASN A 169 18.55 -4.55 -23.44
N GLY A 170 18.37 -5.26 -24.55
CA GLY A 170 18.81 -6.66 -24.68
C GLY A 170 17.92 -7.68 -23.97
N ASP A 171 16.65 -7.34 -23.71
CA ASP A 171 15.65 -8.22 -23.07
C ASP A 171 16.05 -8.74 -21.67
N ILE A 172 16.86 -7.94 -20.96
CA ILE A 172 17.25 -8.21 -19.58
C ILE A 172 16.24 -7.58 -18.63
N ASN A 173 15.81 -8.35 -17.63
CA ASN A 173 14.90 -7.88 -16.60
C ASN A 173 15.70 -7.20 -15.49
N TYR A 174 15.18 -6.05 -15.07
CA TYR A 174 15.72 -5.26 -13.99
C TYR A 174 14.62 -4.94 -12.99
N VAL A 175 15.03 -4.59 -11.79
CA VAL A 175 14.14 -4.06 -10.78
C VAL A 175 14.72 -2.79 -10.18
N PHE A 176 13.92 -1.73 -10.16
CA PHE A 176 14.17 -0.57 -9.32
C PHE A 176 13.58 -0.82 -7.94
N ILE A 177 14.38 -0.69 -6.88
CA ILE A 177 13.95 -0.80 -5.49
C ILE A 177 14.54 0.38 -4.72
N ALA A 178 13.68 1.27 -4.22
CA ALA A 178 14.06 2.34 -3.30
C ALA A 178 15.30 3.16 -3.73
N GLY A 179 15.43 3.48 -5.03
CA GLY A 179 16.55 4.27 -5.57
C GLY A 179 17.72 3.45 -6.13
N LYS A 180 17.67 2.12 -6.07
CA LYS A 180 18.68 1.22 -6.65
C LYS A 180 18.09 0.42 -7.79
N ILE A 181 18.86 0.20 -8.86
CA ILE A 181 18.51 -0.72 -9.94
C ILE A 181 19.34 -1.98 -9.77
N ILE A 182 18.67 -3.14 -9.77
CA ILE A 182 19.27 -4.46 -9.63
C ILE A 182 18.96 -5.23 -10.91
N GLU A 183 19.97 -5.91 -11.46
CA GLU A 183 19.76 -6.85 -12.55
C GLU A 183 19.14 -8.14 -12.01
N VAL A 184 18.01 -8.53 -12.59
CA VAL A 184 17.33 -9.80 -12.28
C VAL A 184 17.79 -10.88 -13.25
N GLY A 185 18.05 -10.52 -14.51
CA GLY A 185 18.57 -11.40 -15.54
C GLY A 185 17.58 -11.64 -16.69
N SER A 186 17.92 -12.57 -17.58
CA SER A 186 17.05 -12.96 -18.69
C SER A 186 15.93 -13.86 -18.19
N MET A 187 14.68 -13.52 -18.52
CA MET A 187 13.49 -14.27 -18.11
C MET A 187 12.64 -14.62 -19.33
N ASN A 188 11.89 -15.70 -19.23
CA ASN A 188 10.87 -16.03 -20.22
C ASN A 188 9.82 -14.91 -20.29
N ALA A 189 9.28 -14.65 -21.49
CA ALA A 189 8.30 -13.59 -21.72
C ALA A 189 7.01 -13.73 -20.87
N ASN A 190 6.71 -14.95 -20.39
CA ASN A 190 5.54 -15.25 -19.57
C ASN A 190 5.83 -15.23 -18.07
N THR A 191 7.04 -14.87 -17.65
CA THR A 191 7.38 -14.75 -16.22
C THR A 191 6.52 -13.66 -15.59
N LYS A 192 5.75 -14.07 -14.59
CA LYS A 192 4.99 -13.14 -13.75
C LYS A 192 5.89 -12.65 -12.62
N PHE A 193 5.64 -11.42 -12.20
CA PHE A 193 6.31 -10.84 -11.04
C PHE A 193 5.28 -10.31 -10.06
N SER A 194 5.65 -10.25 -8.78
CA SER A 194 4.89 -9.58 -7.74
C SER A 194 5.78 -8.50 -7.12
N ALA A 195 5.47 -7.23 -7.36
CA ALA A 195 6.24 -6.09 -6.87
C ALA A 195 5.62 -5.55 -5.57
N GLY A 196 6.40 -5.55 -4.49
CA GLY A 196 5.96 -5.11 -3.16
C GLY A 196 6.57 -3.77 -2.74
N GLY A 197 6.64 -3.55 -1.42
CA GLY A 197 7.54 -2.58 -0.81
C GLY A 197 8.89 -3.25 -0.53
N ASN A 198 9.96 -2.69 -1.09
CA ASN A 198 11.36 -3.07 -0.95
C ASN A 198 11.77 -4.39 -1.61
N LEU A 199 10.87 -5.06 -2.34
CA LEU A 199 11.14 -6.36 -2.93
C LEU A 199 10.36 -6.64 -4.21
N LEU A 200 10.86 -7.61 -4.99
CA LEU A 200 10.20 -8.23 -6.14
C LEU A 200 10.30 -9.75 -6.03
N VAL A 201 9.17 -10.45 -6.12
CA VAL A 201 9.09 -11.91 -6.03
C VAL A 201 8.70 -12.51 -7.37
N PHE A 202 9.30 -13.64 -7.75
CA PHE A 202 9.07 -14.29 -9.03
C PHE A 202 9.52 -15.76 -9.02
N ASN A 203 9.05 -16.53 -10.01
CA ASN A 203 9.65 -17.82 -10.34
C ASN A 203 10.76 -17.57 -11.37
N ASP A 204 12.00 -17.92 -11.04
CA ASP A 204 13.13 -17.86 -11.95
C ASP A 204 12.96 -18.92 -13.04
N SER A 205 12.71 -18.48 -14.27
CA SER A 205 12.49 -19.37 -15.40
C SER A 205 13.74 -20.12 -15.87
N PHE A 206 14.93 -19.63 -15.55
CA PHE A 206 16.20 -20.24 -15.93
C PHE A 206 16.62 -21.30 -14.92
N ASN A 207 16.64 -20.95 -13.63
CA ASN A 207 17.03 -21.87 -12.56
C ASN A 207 15.89 -22.79 -12.10
N GLN A 208 14.65 -22.52 -12.51
CA GLN A 208 13.44 -23.22 -12.06
C GLN A 208 13.28 -23.18 -10.54
N THR A 209 13.62 -22.05 -9.93
CA THR A 209 13.51 -21.78 -8.49
C THR A 209 12.44 -20.73 -8.23
N PHE A 210 12.02 -20.61 -6.98
CA PHE A 210 11.26 -19.45 -6.51
C PHE A 210 12.24 -18.47 -5.87
N SER A 211 12.25 -17.22 -6.33
CA SER A 211 13.30 -16.27 -6.03
C SER A 211 12.74 -14.89 -5.67
N VAL A 212 13.58 -14.11 -5.00
CA VAL A 212 13.25 -12.74 -4.60
C VAL A 212 14.43 -11.81 -4.86
N ALA A 213 14.16 -10.65 -5.44
CA ALA A 213 15.08 -9.52 -5.40
C ALA A 213 14.75 -8.68 -4.15
N PHE A 214 15.64 -8.70 -3.16
CA PHE A 214 15.45 -8.08 -1.86
C PHE A 214 16.79 -7.58 -1.32
N LYS A 215 16.79 -6.45 -0.60
CA LYS A 215 18.01 -5.89 0.05
C LYS A 215 19.23 -5.75 -0.88
N SER A 216 19.00 -5.39 -2.16
CA SER A 216 20.04 -5.21 -3.20
C SER A 216 20.64 -6.50 -3.78
N GLU A 217 20.04 -7.66 -3.51
CA GLU A 217 20.50 -8.95 -4.01
C GLU A 217 19.33 -9.75 -4.58
N VAL A 218 19.63 -10.74 -5.44
CA VAL A 218 18.68 -11.73 -5.92
C VAL A 218 19.03 -13.06 -5.26
N MET A 219 18.06 -13.69 -4.61
CA MET A 219 18.25 -14.92 -3.85
C MET A 219 17.14 -15.92 -4.12
N ASP A 220 17.50 -17.20 -4.15
CA ASP A 220 16.55 -18.30 -4.21
C ASP A 220 15.94 -18.52 -2.81
N VAL A 221 14.61 -18.55 -2.77
CA VAL A 221 13.80 -18.84 -1.58
C VAL A 221 13.50 -20.33 -1.50
N GLU A 222 13.08 -20.94 -2.62
CA GLU A 222 12.83 -22.38 -2.74
C GLU A 222 13.56 -22.94 -3.95
N LYS A 223 13.96 -24.22 -3.86
CA LYS A 223 14.63 -24.95 -4.97
C LYS A 223 13.68 -25.33 -6.12
N MET A 224 12.39 -25.09 -5.96
CA MET A 224 11.36 -25.37 -6.95
C MET A 224 10.42 -24.16 -7.04
N PRO A 225 9.74 -23.95 -8.19
CA PRO A 225 8.88 -22.79 -8.37
C PRO A 225 7.68 -22.81 -7.40
N ALA A 226 7.24 -21.65 -6.95
CA ALA A 226 6.01 -21.51 -6.18
C ALA A 226 4.78 -21.59 -7.10
N ILE A 227 3.68 -22.15 -6.58
CA ILE A 227 2.40 -22.24 -7.30
C ILE A 227 1.79 -20.85 -7.46
N ASP A 228 1.80 -20.07 -6.38
CA ASP A 228 1.24 -18.72 -6.31
C ASP A 228 2.02 -17.90 -5.29
N TYR A 229 2.07 -16.57 -5.46
CA TYR A 229 2.79 -15.67 -4.55
C TYR A 229 2.28 -14.23 -4.61
N LYS A 230 2.33 -13.55 -3.46
CA LYS A 230 2.01 -12.11 -3.32
C LYS A 230 3.09 -11.40 -2.50
N ALA A 231 3.52 -10.25 -3.00
CA ALA A 231 4.48 -9.38 -2.33
C ALA A 231 3.78 -8.38 -1.40
N GLY A 232 4.32 -8.24 -0.18
CA GLY A 232 3.97 -7.23 0.80
C GLY A 232 5.07 -6.18 0.96
N TYR A 233 5.26 -5.65 2.17
CA TYR A 233 6.34 -4.72 2.53
C TYR A 233 7.40 -5.48 3.30
N ASP A 234 8.61 -5.58 2.75
CA ASP A 234 9.68 -6.38 3.36
C ASP A 234 9.29 -7.85 3.67
N MET A 235 8.14 -8.31 3.15
CA MET A 235 7.54 -9.61 3.36
C MET A 235 6.90 -10.12 2.07
N PHE A 236 6.76 -11.43 1.95
CA PHE A 236 6.01 -12.05 0.86
C PHE A 236 5.40 -13.37 1.34
N VAL A 237 4.31 -13.77 0.70
CA VAL A 237 3.58 -15.00 1.00
C VAL A 237 3.43 -15.80 -0.28
N TYR A 238 3.59 -17.11 -0.19
CA TYR A 238 3.56 -18.00 -1.34
C TYR A 238 3.03 -19.38 -0.99
N THR A 239 2.55 -20.09 -2.00
CA THR A 239 2.16 -21.49 -1.91
C THR A 239 3.27 -22.34 -2.54
N ASP A 240 3.85 -23.24 -1.76
CA ASP A 240 4.86 -24.17 -2.26
C ASP A 240 4.23 -25.30 -3.10
N ILE A 241 5.08 -26.14 -3.71
CA ILE A 241 4.64 -27.26 -4.55
C ILE A 241 3.83 -28.33 -3.81
N ASN A 242 3.91 -28.35 -2.47
CA ASN A 242 3.19 -29.27 -1.60
C ASN A 242 1.89 -28.65 -1.08
N TYR A 243 1.49 -27.49 -1.63
CA TYR A 243 0.30 -26.72 -1.23
C TYR A 243 0.37 -26.13 0.19
N ASN A 244 1.56 -26.02 0.78
CA ASN A 244 1.72 -25.29 2.04
C ASN A 244 1.80 -23.79 1.76
N LEU A 245 1.02 -23.01 2.51
CA LEU A 245 1.12 -21.57 2.55
C LEU A 245 2.26 -21.17 3.48
N LYS A 246 3.28 -20.54 2.92
CA LYS A 246 4.46 -20.05 3.63
C LYS A 246 4.59 -18.54 3.46
N GLY A 247 5.29 -17.88 4.37
CA GLY A 247 5.63 -16.47 4.25
C GLY A 247 7.03 -16.18 4.75
N TYR A 248 7.73 -15.29 4.08
CA TYR A 248 8.89 -14.61 4.66
C TYR A 248 8.38 -13.41 5.46
N ILE A 249 8.38 -13.53 6.78
CA ILE A 249 7.83 -12.53 7.71
C ILE A 249 8.86 -12.29 8.81
N ASP A 250 9.11 -11.03 9.15
CA ASP A 250 10.06 -10.62 10.21
C ASP A 250 11.47 -11.22 10.06
N GLY A 251 11.89 -11.54 8.82
CA GLY A 251 13.22 -12.06 8.53
C GLY A 251 13.33 -13.58 8.41
N GLU A 252 12.26 -14.32 8.65
CA GLU A 252 12.25 -15.79 8.66
C GLU A 252 11.15 -16.35 7.74
N ILE A 253 11.38 -17.55 7.21
CA ILE A 253 10.34 -18.31 6.50
C ILE A 253 9.51 -19.06 7.53
N VAL A 254 8.21 -18.77 7.57
CA VAL A 254 7.23 -19.41 8.45
C VAL A 254 6.18 -20.15 7.63
N GLU A 255 5.79 -21.33 8.08
CA GLU A 255 4.62 -22.02 7.56
C GLU A 255 3.37 -21.42 8.23
N LEU A 256 2.47 -20.86 7.43
CA LEU A 256 1.23 -20.23 7.90
C LEU A 256 0.09 -21.26 7.97
N SER A 257 0.04 -22.14 6.96
CA SER A 257 -1.00 -23.15 6.80
C SER A 257 -0.54 -24.28 5.89
N SER A 258 -1.03 -25.49 6.12
CA SER A 258 -0.88 -26.63 5.22
C SER A 258 -2.11 -26.89 4.33
N ASN A 259 -3.18 -26.07 4.47
CA ASN A 259 -4.42 -26.28 3.73
C ASN A 259 -5.23 -24.97 3.57
N ALA A 260 -4.55 -23.88 3.19
CA ALA A 260 -5.21 -22.59 2.99
C ALA A 260 -6.15 -22.63 1.78
N SER A 261 -7.40 -22.19 1.96
CA SER A 261 -8.37 -22.10 0.87
C SER A 261 -8.20 -20.83 0.03
N PHE A 262 -7.69 -19.76 0.64
CA PHE A 262 -7.29 -18.51 0.00
C PHE A 262 -6.32 -17.76 0.91
N TYR A 263 -5.61 -16.78 0.38
CA TYR A 263 -4.86 -15.83 1.19
C TYR A 263 -4.82 -14.45 0.53
N GLU A 264 -4.75 -13.40 1.36
CA GLU A 264 -4.58 -12.02 0.93
C GLU A 264 -3.41 -11.38 1.68
N VAL A 265 -2.64 -10.55 0.96
CA VAL A 265 -1.49 -9.81 1.49
C VAL A 265 -1.72 -8.33 1.25
N PHE A 266 -1.52 -7.52 2.29
CA PHE A 266 -1.48 -6.07 2.18
C PHE A 266 -0.36 -5.54 3.06
N ARG A 267 0.66 -4.97 2.43
CA ARG A 267 1.87 -4.44 3.11
C ARG A 267 2.45 -5.48 4.07
N ASN A 268 2.38 -5.24 5.38
CA ASN A 268 2.95 -6.08 6.42
C ASN A 268 1.97 -7.11 6.99
N MET A 269 0.80 -7.31 6.36
CA MET A 269 -0.22 -8.21 6.86
C MET A 269 -0.60 -9.29 5.85
N VAL A 270 -0.91 -10.46 6.41
CA VAL A 270 -1.50 -11.59 5.70
C VAL A 270 -2.75 -12.06 6.43
N VAL A 271 -3.78 -12.41 5.66
CA VAL A 271 -4.95 -13.15 6.14
C VAL A 271 -5.20 -14.34 5.25
N TRP A 272 -5.77 -15.41 5.80
CA TRP A 272 -6.10 -16.60 5.03
C TRP A 272 -7.30 -17.33 5.64
N GLY A 273 -7.97 -18.11 4.79
CA GLY A 273 -8.99 -19.07 5.22
C GLY A 273 -8.38 -20.47 5.35
N GLU A 274 -8.74 -21.19 6.40
CA GLU A 274 -8.35 -22.59 6.59
C GLU A 274 -9.46 -23.33 7.35
N ASN A 275 -9.93 -24.47 6.82
CA ASN A 275 -10.96 -25.31 7.46
C ASN A 275 -12.21 -24.53 7.91
N GLY A 276 -12.63 -23.54 7.12
CA GLY A 276 -13.78 -22.70 7.41
C GLY A 276 -13.53 -21.59 8.45
N SER A 277 -12.33 -21.47 9.01
CA SER A 277 -11.95 -20.38 9.93
C SER A 277 -11.05 -19.35 9.24
N PHE A 278 -10.97 -18.15 9.80
CA PHE A 278 -10.23 -17.01 9.26
C PHE A 278 -9.09 -16.63 10.19
N PHE A 279 -7.89 -16.52 9.63
CA PHE A 279 -6.66 -16.36 10.38
C PHE A 279 -5.84 -15.16 9.90
N THR A 280 -4.97 -14.70 10.80
CA THR A 280 -3.90 -13.76 10.48
C THR A 280 -2.63 -14.13 11.25
N TYR A 281 -1.50 -13.57 10.84
CA TYR A 281 -0.21 -13.75 11.49
C TYR A 281 0.35 -12.39 11.90
N LYS A 282 0.72 -12.25 13.17
CA LYS A 282 1.27 -11.01 13.71
C LYS A 282 2.23 -11.32 14.86
N ASN A 283 3.38 -10.64 14.90
CA ASN A 283 4.35 -10.74 15.99
C ASN A 283 4.73 -12.19 16.36
N GLY A 284 5.05 -13.01 15.36
CA GLY A 284 5.48 -14.40 15.59
C GLY A 284 4.34 -15.40 15.88
N ARG A 285 3.08 -14.97 15.87
CA ARG A 285 1.94 -15.79 16.29
C ARG A 285 0.83 -15.82 15.25
N ARG A 286 0.24 -17.02 15.08
CA ARG A 286 -1.00 -17.24 14.34
C ARG A 286 -2.19 -16.91 15.24
N TYR A 287 -3.13 -16.12 14.72
CA TYR A 287 -4.38 -15.76 15.38
C TYR A 287 -5.55 -16.28 14.56
N GLU A 288 -6.42 -17.06 15.20
CA GLU A 288 -7.79 -17.27 14.69
C GLU A 288 -8.61 -16.04 15.03
N ILE A 289 -8.97 -15.24 14.03
CA ILE A 289 -9.71 -13.99 14.24
C ILE A 289 -11.21 -14.17 14.02
N ALA A 290 -11.62 -15.25 13.35
CA ALA A 290 -13.00 -15.72 13.31
C ALA A 290 -13.03 -17.23 13.06
N ASN A 291 -13.99 -17.93 13.68
CA ASN A 291 -14.28 -19.35 13.46
C ASN A 291 -15.19 -19.60 12.24
N TYR A 292 -15.28 -18.62 11.35
CA TYR A 292 -15.97 -18.65 10.06
C TYR A 292 -15.14 -17.79 9.08
N ILE A 293 -15.32 -17.97 7.77
CA ILE A 293 -14.73 -17.07 6.76
C ILE A 293 -15.71 -15.90 6.54
N PRO A 294 -15.33 -14.64 6.83
CA PRO A 294 -16.22 -13.50 6.63
C PRO A 294 -16.59 -13.31 5.16
N GLU A 295 -17.85 -12.95 4.90
CA GLU A 295 -18.33 -12.60 3.55
C GLU A 295 -17.66 -11.31 3.02
N GLU A 296 -17.29 -10.41 3.94
CA GLU A 296 -16.63 -9.14 3.64
C GLU A 296 -15.54 -8.86 4.68
N PHE A 297 -14.33 -8.55 4.23
CA PHE A 297 -13.24 -8.06 5.07
C PHE A 297 -12.42 -6.99 4.35
N LYS A 298 -11.78 -6.11 5.12
CA LYS A 298 -10.87 -5.06 4.64
C LYS A 298 -9.58 -5.14 5.43
N LEU A 299 -8.48 -5.32 4.69
CA LEU A 299 -7.12 -5.41 5.23
C LEU A 299 -6.38 -4.07 5.03
N ARG A 300 -5.84 -3.53 6.12
CA ARG A 300 -4.97 -2.35 6.13
C ARG A 300 -3.81 -2.57 7.10
N ASP A 301 -2.89 -1.60 7.17
CA ASP A 301 -1.70 -1.71 8.01
C ASP A 301 -2.07 -1.88 9.49
N GLY A 302 -1.81 -3.07 10.04
CA GLY A 302 -2.04 -3.42 11.43
C GLY A 302 -3.50 -3.75 11.83
N ILE A 303 -4.45 -3.71 10.91
CA ILE A 303 -5.90 -3.86 11.19
C ILE A 303 -6.63 -4.71 10.15
N VAL A 304 -7.54 -5.57 10.63
CA VAL A 304 -8.45 -6.36 9.78
C VAL A 304 -9.87 -6.08 10.25
N ALA A 305 -10.67 -5.34 9.47
CA ALA A 305 -12.09 -5.16 9.75
C ALA A 305 -12.91 -6.14 8.93
N PHE A 306 -13.92 -6.78 9.54
CA PHE A 306 -14.68 -7.84 8.88
C PHE A 306 -16.11 -7.93 9.38
N ARG A 307 -16.99 -8.47 8.52
CA ARG A 307 -18.39 -8.74 8.83
C ARG A 307 -18.49 -9.89 9.84
N ASN A 308 -19.23 -9.69 10.92
CA ASN A 308 -19.48 -10.72 11.92
C ASN A 308 -20.74 -11.56 11.66
N LEU A 309 -20.91 -12.66 12.38
CA LEU A 309 -22.07 -13.56 12.22
C LEU A 309 -23.41 -12.85 12.47
N ASN A 310 -23.42 -11.78 13.26
CA ASN A 310 -24.61 -10.93 13.48
C ASN A 310 -24.76 -9.85 12.40
N ARG A 311 -23.97 -9.91 11.32
CA ARG A 311 -23.91 -8.94 10.23
C ARG A 311 -23.46 -7.52 10.65
N GLY A 312 -22.94 -7.38 11.87
CA GLY A 312 -22.23 -6.19 12.34
C GLY A 312 -20.76 -6.18 11.89
N ILE A 313 -19.97 -5.26 12.42
CA ILE A 313 -18.55 -5.11 12.07
C ILE A 313 -17.70 -5.41 13.30
N SER A 314 -16.76 -6.34 13.14
CA SER A 314 -15.70 -6.62 14.11
C SER A 314 -14.35 -6.23 13.53
N VAL A 315 -13.36 -6.04 14.39
CA VAL A 315 -12.01 -5.66 14.00
C VAL A 315 -10.98 -6.45 14.78
N PHE A 316 -9.97 -6.97 14.09
CA PHE A 316 -8.73 -7.43 14.70
C PHE A 316 -7.74 -6.26 14.74
N HIS A 317 -7.39 -5.84 15.95
CA HIS A 317 -6.46 -4.73 16.22
C HIS A 317 -5.73 -5.02 17.53
N ASN A 318 -4.44 -4.69 17.63
CA ASN A 318 -3.63 -4.98 18.83
C ASN A 318 -3.76 -6.42 19.36
N GLU A 319 -3.78 -7.40 18.46
CA GLU A 319 -3.84 -8.84 18.80
C GLU A 319 -5.17 -9.31 19.42
N THR A 320 -6.18 -8.43 19.47
CA THR A 320 -7.52 -8.73 19.98
C THR A 320 -8.57 -8.51 18.92
N VAL A 321 -9.68 -9.26 19.02
CA VAL A 321 -10.88 -9.05 18.21
C VAL A 321 -11.89 -8.26 19.04
N GLU A 322 -12.35 -7.13 18.50
CA GLU A 322 -13.31 -6.25 19.15
C GLU A 322 -14.52 -6.00 18.24
N LEU A 323 -15.70 -5.84 18.85
CA LEU A 323 -16.88 -5.39 18.14
C LEU A 323 -16.76 -3.89 17.87
N VAL A 324 -16.87 -3.46 16.61
CA VAL A 324 -16.93 -2.04 16.23
C VAL A 324 -18.37 -1.55 16.23
N SER A 325 -19.26 -2.29 15.56
CA SER A 325 -20.66 -1.91 15.41
C SER A 325 -21.56 -3.14 15.35
N ASN A 326 -22.74 -3.04 15.96
CA ASN A 326 -23.82 -4.04 15.89
C ASN A 326 -24.84 -3.72 14.77
N LEU A 327 -24.60 -2.67 13.97
CA LEU A 327 -25.48 -2.31 12.87
C LEU A 327 -25.41 -3.36 11.76
N ILE A 328 -26.55 -4.01 11.55
CA ILE A 328 -26.74 -5.04 10.52
C ILE A 328 -26.49 -4.43 9.15
N ASP A 329 -25.58 -5.03 8.38
CA ASP A 329 -25.25 -4.65 7.00
C ASP A 329 -24.81 -3.21 6.79
N ALA A 330 -24.38 -2.52 7.85
CA ALA A 330 -23.85 -1.18 7.71
C ALA A 330 -22.61 -1.20 6.78
N PRO A 331 -22.54 -0.30 5.79
CA PRO A 331 -21.32 -0.12 5.01
C PRO A 331 -20.18 0.32 5.92
N PHE A 332 -19.00 -0.26 5.72
CA PHE A 332 -17.79 0.16 6.43
C PHE A 332 -16.62 0.35 5.49
N GLU A 333 -15.72 1.25 5.83
CA GLU A 333 -14.48 1.52 5.11
C GLU A 333 -13.30 1.52 6.09
N VAL A 334 -12.10 1.20 5.60
CA VAL A 334 -10.88 1.18 6.43
C VAL A 334 -9.78 2.00 5.75
N ASN A 335 -9.21 2.94 6.51
CA ASN A 335 -8.08 3.74 6.09
C ASN A 335 -7.08 3.88 7.24
N GLY A 336 -5.84 3.47 7.01
CA GLY A 336 -4.83 3.34 8.05
C GLY A 336 -5.34 2.44 9.18
N ASN A 337 -5.29 2.96 10.42
CA ASN A 337 -5.79 2.31 11.62
C ASN A 337 -7.24 2.72 11.99
N THR A 338 -7.98 3.33 11.05
CA THR A 338 -9.33 3.86 11.28
C THR A 338 -10.37 3.05 10.51
N VAL A 339 -11.41 2.60 11.21
CA VAL A 339 -12.60 1.99 10.60
C VAL A 339 -13.74 3.00 10.67
N GLN A 340 -14.34 3.32 9.53
CA GLN A 340 -15.56 4.13 9.45
C GLN A 340 -16.75 3.21 9.19
N VAL A 341 -17.82 3.37 9.96
CA VAL A 341 -19.10 2.69 9.77
C VAL A 341 -20.17 3.73 9.47
N ARG A 342 -20.88 3.57 8.36
CA ARG A 342 -21.97 4.48 7.99
C ARG A 342 -23.24 4.10 8.75
N VAL A 343 -23.68 4.96 9.68
CA VAL A 343 -24.89 4.75 10.48
C VAL A 343 -26.13 5.16 9.68
N THR A 344 -26.11 6.38 9.15
CA THR A 344 -27.12 6.92 8.23
C THR A 344 -26.42 7.81 7.19
N ARG A 345 -27.16 8.39 6.24
CA ARG A 345 -26.57 9.35 5.32
C ARG A 345 -26.02 10.53 6.13
N GLY A 346 -24.72 10.80 6.00
CA GLY A 346 -24.05 11.95 6.63
C GLY A 346 -23.67 11.78 8.10
N ASN A 347 -23.98 10.64 8.73
CA ASN A 347 -23.60 10.33 10.11
C ASN A 347 -22.78 9.04 10.17
N TYR A 348 -21.67 9.07 10.91
CA TYR A 348 -20.67 8.02 10.89
C TYR A 348 -20.22 7.68 12.30
N GLN A 349 -19.95 6.39 12.52
CA GLN A 349 -19.25 5.90 13.69
C GLN A 349 -17.82 5.54 13.27
N TYR A 350 -16.84 6.00 14.03
CA TYR A 350 -15.43 5.66 13.79
C TYR A 350 -14.89 4.79 14.91
N PHE A 351 -14.03 3.84 14.55
CA PHE A 351 -13.13 3.16 15.47
C PHE A 351 -11.70 3.52 15.12
N LYS A 352 -10.93 3.99 16.11
CA LYS A 352 -9.51 4.32 15.95
C LYS A 352 -8.77 4.06 17.26
N ASN A 353 -7.71 3.26 17.19
CA ASN A 353 -6.83 2.94 18.33
C ASN A 353 -7.59 2.44 19.58
N GLY A 354 -8.66 1.64 19.42
CA GLY A 354 -9.47 1.14 20.54
C GLY A 354 -10.56 2.11 21.04
N TYR A 355 -10.61 3.33 20.52
CA TYR A 355 -11.64 4.32 20.87
C TYR A 355 -12.70 4.41 19.79
N ARG A 356 -13.93 4.74 20.21
CA ARG A 356 -15.08 4.96 19.32
C ARG A 356 -15.43 6.45 19.30
N TYR A 357 -15.74 6.95 18.12
CA TYR A 357 -16.14 8.34 17.88
C TYR A 357 -17.42 8.38 17.05
N GLU A 358 -18.18 9.45 17.19
CA GLU A 358 -19.40 9.71 16.45
C GLU A 358 -19.32 11.10 15.82
N ASP A 359 -19.69 11.21 14.55
CA ASP A 359 -19.78 12.47 13.79
C ASP A 359 -21.05 12.56 12.95
#